data_AF-A0A522SVL8-F1
#
_entry.id   AF-A0A522SVL8-F1
#
_cell.length_a   1.000
_cell.length_b   1.000
_cell.length_c   1.000
_cell.angle_alpha   90.00
_cell.angle_beta   90.00
_cell.angle_gamma   90.00
#
_symmetry.space_group_name_H-M   'P 1'
#
loop_
_entity.id
_entity.type
_entity.pdbx_description
1 polymer ?
#
loop_
_entity_poly.entity_id
_entity_poly.type
_entity_poly.pdbx_seq_one_letter_code
_entity_poly.pdbx_strand_id
1 'polypeptide(L)' 'MIKNKKQLTRLATGLLCIREDIYTEIKTVGDYQLKATYVKVFCKSNTFLLVIYDEEVIDQIVEVI' A
#
# COMPACT_ATOMS: atom_id res chain seq x y z
N MET A 1 -4.08 -22.67 0.39
CA MET A 1 -3.61 -22.32 1.75
C MET A 1 -3.05 -20.89 1.90
N ILE A 2 -3.22 -19.96 0.92
CA ILE A 2 -2.50 -18.66 0.90
C ILE A 2 -3.37 -17.42 1.28
N LYS A 3 -4.69 -17.56 1.41
CA LYS A 3 -5.58 -16.41 1.73
C LYS A 3 -5.32 -15.77 3.10
N ASN A 4 -4.90 -16.55 4.10
CA ASN A 4 -4.74 -16.07 5.48
C ASN A 4 -3.58 -15.08 5.66
N LYS A 5 -2.44 -15.28 4.97
CA LYS A 5 -1.29 -14.38 5.13
C LYS A 5 -1.56 -12.99 4.57
N LYS A 6 -2.12 -12.88 3.35
CA LYS A 6 -2.49 -11.57 2.76
C LYS A 6 -3.48 -10.80 3.63
N GLN A 7 -4.49 -11.50 4.18
CA GLN A 7 -5.47 -10.87 5.08
C GLN A 7 -4.84 -10.42 6.41
N LEU A 8 -3.97 -11.24 7.01
CA LEU A 8 -3.26 -10.89 8.24
C LEU A 8 -2.33 -9.69 8.04
N THR A 9 -1.54 -9.68 6.96
CA THR A 9 -0.68 -8.55 6.61
C THR A 9 -1.52 -7.29 6.41
N ARG A 10 -2.65 -7.38 5.67
CA ARG A 10 -3.55 -6.22 5.46
C ARG A 10 -4.10 -5.66 6.77
N LEU A 11 -4.53 -6.54 7.68
CA LEU A 11 -5.07 -6.13 8.99
C LEU A 11 -3.97 -5.53 9.87
N ALA A 12 -2.77 -6.11 9.90
CA ALA A 12 -1.64 -5.59 10.66
C ALA A 12 -1.17 -4.23 10.15
N THR A 13 -1.06 -4.05 8.82
CA THR A 13 -0.72 -2.76 8.21
C THR A 13 -1.79 -1.71 8.52
N GLY A 14 -3.07 -2.07 8.44
CA GLY A 14 -4.17 -1.16 8.82
C GLY A 14 -4.11 -0.76 10.30
N LEU A 15 -3.84 -1.69 11.20
CA LEU A 15 -3.68 -1.43 12.63
C LEU A 15 -2.50 -0.51 12.94
N LEU A 16 -1.36 -0.69 12.27
CA LEU A 16 -0.18 0.17 12.41
C LEU A 16 -0.44 1.60 11.89
N CYS A 17 -1.15 1.75 10.77
CA CYS A 17 -1.39 3.07 10.17
C CYS A 17 -2.46 3.87 10.95
N ILE A 18 -3.46 3.21 11.54
CA ILE A 18 -4.58 3.87 12.23
C ILE A 18 -4.23 4.23 13.69
N ARG A 19 -3.41 3.43 14.39
CA ARG A 19 -3.19 3.62 15.83
C ARG A 19 -2.18 4.69 16.21
N GLU A 20 -1.19 4.97 15.36
CA GLU A 20 -0.11 5.89 15.71
C GLU A 20 -0.01 7.12 14.78
N ASP A 21 -0.99 7.34 13.91
CA ASP A 21 -1.03 8.44 12.93
C ASP A 21 0.30 8.60 12.16
N ILE A 22 0.97 7.46 11.92
CA ILE A 22 2.33 7.44 11.38
C ILE A 22 2.28 7.63 9.88
N TYR A 23 1.28 7.11 9.18
CA TYR A 23 1.18 7.26 7.74
C TYR A 23 -0.28 7.36 7.29
N THR A 24 -0.56 8.29 6.40
CA THR A 24 -1.88 8.47 5.78
C THR A 24 -1.93 7.70 4.45
N GLU A 25 -2.95 6.85 4.27
CA GLU A 25 -3.15 6.14 3.00
C GLU A 25 -3.50 7.13 1.88
N ILE A 26 -2.71 7.12 0.80
CA ILE A 26 -2.99 7.90 -0.41
C ILE A 26 -3.57 6.94 -1.45
N LYS A 27 -4.67 7.36 -2.09
CA LYS A 27 -5.38 6.56 -3.10
C LYS A 27 -4.93 6.88 -4.53
N THR A 28 -4.03 7.84 -4.70
CA THR A 28 -3.57 8.37 -5.98
C THR A 28 -2.10 8.76 -5.88
N VAL A 29 -1.30 8.41 -6.89
CA VAL A 29 0.09 8.85 -7.04
C VAL A 29 0.22 9.44 -8.44
N GLY A 30 0.57 10.73 -8.54
CA GLY A 30 0.41 11.49 -9.79
C GLY A 30 -1.03 11.43 -10.29
N ASP A 31 -1.21 11.09 -11.57
CA ASP A 31 -2.51 10.87 -12.21
C ASP A 31 -3.02 9.42 -12.09
N TYR A 32 -2.24 8.52 -11.45
CA TYR A 32 -2.57 7.11 -11.36
C TYR A 32 -3.43 6.81 -10.14
N GLN A 33 -4.58 6.16 -10.35
CA GLN A 33 -5.48 5.76 -9.28
C GLN A 33 -5.11 4.36 -8.78
N LEU A 34 -4.66 4.29 -7.52
CA LEU A 34 -4.19 3.05 -6.92
C LEU A 34 -5.37 2.12 -6.61
N LYS A 35 -5.37 0.95 -7.23
CA LYS A 35 -6.31 -0.12 -6.86
C LYS A 35 -5.83 -0.77 -5.56
N ALA A 36 -6.50 -0.46 -4.46
CA ALA A 36 -6.22 -0.95 -3.11
C ALA A 36 -6.14 -2.49 -2.97
N THR A 37 -6.65 -3.23 -3.96
CA THR A 37 -6.55 -4.69 -4.06
C THR A 37 -5.12 -5.17 -4.32
N TYR A 38 -4.35 -4.40 -5.07
CA TYR A 38 -3.02 -4.79 -5.55
C TYR A 38 -1.90 -4.01 -4.87
N VAL A 39 -2.15 -2.74 -4.56
CA VAL A 39 -1.15 -1.86 -3.97
C VAL A 39 -1.78 -0.89 -2.99
N LYS A 40 -1.04 -0.54 -1.94
CA LYS A 40 -1.35 0.59 -1.07
C LYS A 40 -0.12 1.47 -0.93
N VAL A 41 -0.33 2.79 -0.99
CA VAL A 41 0.70 3.78 -0.71
C VAL A 41 0.29 4.54 0.53
N PHE A 42 1.25 4.74 1.42
CA PHE A 42 1.10 5.58 2.58
C PHE A 42 2.19 6.65 2.56
N CYS A 43 1.86 7.88 2.97
CA CYS A 43 2.88 8.92 3.13
C CYS A 43 2.84 9.52 4.54
N LYS A 44 3.99 10.05 4.94
CA LYS A 44 4.12 11.00 6.04
C LYS A 44 5.23 11.98 5.72
N SER A 45 4.90 13.26 5.66
CA SER A 45 5.84 14.33 5.37
C SER A 45 6.61 14.08 4.07
N ASN A 46 7.83 13.55 4.14
CA ASN A 46 8.68 13.26 2.99
C ASN A 46 9.02 11.77 2.82
N THR A 47 8.34 10.91 3.58
CA THR A 47 8.56 9.45 3.59
C THR A 47 7.35 8.76 3.01
N PHE A 48 7.59 7.85 2.06
CA PHE A 48 6.56 7.03 1.43
C PHE A 48 6.78 5.56 1.77
N LEU A 49 5.68 4.87 2.10
CA LEU A 49 5.63 3.43 2.28
C LEU A 49 4.75 2.84 1.18
N LEU A 50 5.35 2.00 0.35
CA LEU A 50 4.66 1.25 -0.71
C LEU A 50 4.49 -0.20 -0.27
N VAL A 51 3.26 -0.68 -0.29
CA VAL A 51 2.93 -2.09 -0.01
C VAL A 51 2.33 -2.71 -1.26
N ILE A 52 3.07 -3.64 -1.86
CA ILE A 52 2.65 -4.40 -3.04
C ILE A 52 2.16 -5.77 -2.58
N TYR A 53 0.90 -6.08 -2.84
CA TYR A 53 0.29 -7.37 -2.49
C TYR A 53 0.34 -8.39 -3.63
N ASP A 54 0.66 -7.94 -4.84
CA ASP A 54 0.68 -8.71 -6.07
C ASP A 54 1.91 -8.34 -6.91
N GLU A 55 2.80 -9.31 -7.12
CA GLU A 55 4.11 -9.09 -7.74
C GLU A 55 4.02 -8.77 -9.24
N GLU A 56 2.95 -9.21 -9.91
CA GLU A 56 2.70 -8.92 -11.32
C GLU A 56 2.50 -7.42 -11.61
N VAL A 57 2.28 -6.63 -10.56
CA VAL A 57 2.02 -5.18 -10.65
C VAL A 57 3.28 -4.37 -10.37
N ILE A 58 4.40 -5.01 -10.00
CA ILE A 58 5.67 -4.32 -9.69
C ILE A 58 6.14 -3.49 -10.89
N ASP A 59 6.21 -4.09 -12.08
CA ASP A 59 6.73 -3.42 -13.28
C ASP A 59 5.91 -2.17 -13.63
N GLN A 60 4.58 -2.26 -13.53
CA GLN A 60 3.67 -1.13 -13.76
C GLN A 60 3.84 -0.01 -12.72
N ILE A 61 4.15 -0.37 -11.48
CA ILE A 61 4.31 0.61 -10.40
C ILE A 61 5.65 1.32 -10.52
N VAL A 62 6.72 0.62 -10.92
CA VAL A 62 8.05 1.22 -11.12
C VAL A 62 8.03 2.32 -12.18
N GLU A 63 7.17 2.23 -13.20
CA GLU A 63 7.03 3.28 -14.21
C GLU A 63 6.30 4.54 -13.70
N VAL A 64 5.59 4.46 -12.56
CA VAL A 64 4.70 5.52 -12.05
C VAL A 64 5.33 6.36 -10.93
N ILE A 65 6.34 5.84 -10.23
CA ILE A 65 6.97 6.48 -9.05
C ILE A 65 8.36 7.00 -9.41
#